data_AF-A0A328UBU1-F1
#
_entry.id   AF-A0A328UBU1-F1
#
_cell.length_a   1.000
_cell.length_b   1.000
_cell.length_c   1.000
_cell.angle_alpha   90.00
_cell.angle_beta   90.00
_cell.angle_gamma   90.00
#
_symmetry.space_group_name_H-M   'P 1'
#
loop_
_entity.id
_entity.type
_entity.pdbx_description
1 polymer ?
#
loop_
_entity_poly.entity_id
_entity_poly.type
_entity_poly.pdbx_seq_one_letter_code
_entity_poly.pdbx_strand_id
1 'polypeptide(L)'
;MAMKTLTDEERKFAEENHDLVYAFLKENSLPVGQYYDIVVFGYLCAVQEYYKNQKLQKYKFATVAWKKMLCALKDYYKYMSKDILSQEDTIHIEDMCIRHIYIPLEKMSGGCDELMVQMETELILHALAKRLPSREMRIIRMKLDGAGMHDIAKAERITFHEIKQLLAETYDTVVQVLLG
;
A
#
# COMPACT_ATOMS: atom_id res chain seq x y z
N MET A 1 -21.64 0.40 15.43
CA MET A 1 -21.61 0.77 16.87
C MET A 1 -22.89 1.54 17.18
N ALA A 2 -23.59 1.26 18.27
CA ALA A 2 -24.79 2.01 18.67
C ALA A 2 -24.38 3.17 19.58
N MET A 3 -24.33 4.39 19.04
CA MET A 3 -24.08 5.60 19.83
C MET A 3 -25.34 5.97 20.61
N LYS A 4 -25.19 6.23 21.91
CA LYS A 4 -26.26 6.79 22.75
C LYS A 4 -26.16 8.32 22.75
N THR A 5 -27.24 9.00 23.13
CA THR A 5 -27.20 10.45 23.37
C THR A 5 -26.22 10.75 24.51
N LEU A 6 -25.33 11.72 24.29
CA LEU A 6 -24.36 12.14 25.30
C LEU A 6 -25.06 12.86 26.46
N THR A 7 -24.57 12.65 27.67
CA THR A 7 -24.96 13.48 28.82
C THR A 7 -24.32 14.86 28.72
N ASP A 8 -24.84 15.86 29.46
CA ASP A 8 -24.29 17.22 29.42
C ASP A 8 -22.81 17.28 29.84
N GLU A 9 -22.40 16.43 30.79
CA GLU A 9 -21.02 16.29 31.23
C GLU A 9 -20.12 15.71 30.13
N GLU A 10 -20.57 14.66 29.45
CA GLU A 10 -19.85 14.06 28.31
C GLU A 10 -19.73 15.06 27.16
N ARG A 11 -20.76 15.88 26.91
CA ARG A 11 -20.73 16.92 25.86
C ARG A 11 -19.68 17.98 26.16
N LYS A 12 -19.66 18.51 27.38
CA LYS A 12 -18.68 19.54 27.77
C LYS A 12 -17.24 18.99 27.68
N PHE A 13 -17.03 17.76 28.15
CA PHE A 13 -15.73 17.10 28.04
C PHE A 13 -15.29 16.87 26.59
N ALA A 14 -16.24 16.54 25.71
CA ALA A 14 -16.01 16.38 24.28
C ALA A 14 -15.63 17.71 23.60
N GLU A 15 -16.28 18.82 23.98
CA GLU A 15 -15.95 20.15 23.47
C GLU A 15 -14.54 20.59 23.91
N GLU A 16 -14.19 20.39 25.18
CA GLU A 16 -12.88 20.77 25.73
C GLU A 16 -11.71 19.98 25.12
N ASN A 17 -11.93 18.73 24.71
CA ASN A 17 -10.90 17.85 24.15
C ASN A 17 -11.03 17.67 22.64
N HIS A 18 -11.84 18.48 21.96
CA HIS A 18 -12.16 18.31 20.55
C HIS A 18 -10.93 18.47 19.64
N ASP A 19 -9.96 19.29 20.05
CA ASP A 19 -8.70 19.52 19.34
C ASP A 19 -7.91 18.24 19.06
N LEU A 20 -8.13 17.18 19.86
CA LEU A 20 -7.55 15.86 19.63
C LEU A 20 -7.94 15.27 18.28
N VAL A 21 -9.13 15.59 17.75
CA VAL A 21 -9.57 15.13 16.42
C VAL A 21 -8.70 15.78 15.34
N TYR A 22 -8.46 17.08 15.41
CA TYR A 22 -7.60 17.78 14.45
C TYR A 22 -6.14 17.36 14.59
N ALA A 23 -5.65 17.17 15.82
CA ALA A 23 -4.31 16.63 16.06
C ALA A 23 -4.15 15.23 15.43
N PHE A 24 -5.15 14.37 15.61
CA PHE A 24 -5.19 13.04 14.99
C PHE A 24 -5.14 13.11 13.47
N LEU A 25 -6.00 13.94 12.87
CA LEU A 25 -6.06 14.11 11.40
C LEU A 25 -4.73 14.63 10.85
N LYS A 26 -4.14 15.62 11.53
CA LYS A 26 -2.84 16.19 11.15
C LYS A 26 -1.71 15.15 11.22
N GLU A 27 -1.64 14.37 12.30
CA GLU A 27 -0.58 13.39 12.50
C GLU A 27 -0.70 12.21 11.52
N ASN A 28 -1.92 11.83 11.15
CA ASN A 28 -2.16 10.77 10.16
C ASN A 28 -2.21 11.31 8.72
N SER A 29 -1.92 12.60 8.49
CA SER A 29 -1.98 13.25 7.16
C SER A 29 -3.33 13.07 6.44
N LEU A 30 -4.44 13.13 7.19
CA LEU A 30 -5.79 12.94 6.66
C LEU A 30 -6.47 14.28 6.37
N PRO A 31 -7.01 14.48 5.15
CA PRO A 31 -7.81 15.68 4.83
C PRO A 31 -9.04 15.80 5.73
N VAL A 32 -9.18 16.95 6.40
CA VAL A 32 -10.29 17.22 7.33
C VAL A 32 -11.65 17.08 6.63
N GLY A 33 -11.79 17.58 5.40
CA GLY A 33 -13.06 17.54 4.67
C GLY A 33 -13.60 16.14 4.36
N GLN A 34 -12.74 15.11 4.38
CA GLN A 34 -13.11 13.75 4.03
C GLN A 34 -13.16 12.80 5.23
N TYR A 35 -12.34 13.06 6.26
CA TYR A 35 -12.14 12.11 7.35
C TYR A 35 -12.66 12.58 8.70
N TYR A 36 -13.06 13.85 8.82
CA TYR A 36 -13.53 14.40 10.08
C TYR A 36 -14.79 13.69 10.60
N ASP A 37 -15.79 13.51 9.74
CA ASP A 37 -17.05 12.83 10.06
C ASP A 37 -16.82 11.36 10.46
N ILE A 38 -15.88 10.67 9.84
CA ILE A 38 -15.52 9.29 10.18
C ILE A 38 -14.84 9.23 11.55
N VAL A 39 -13.83 10.07 11.76
CA VAL A 39 -12.98 10.05 12.96
C VAL A 39 -13.72 10.59 14.19
N VAL A 40 -14.58 11.60 14.03
CA VAL A 40 -15.32 12.22 15.14
C VAL A 40 -16.25 11.22 15.82
N PHE A 41 -16.83 10.26 15.11
CA PHE A 41 -17.62 9.21 15.75
C PHE A 41 -16.78 8.29 16.63
N GLY A 42 -15.55 7.96 16.20
CA GLY A 42 -14.58 7.24 17.02
C GLY A 42 -14.22 8.01 18.29
N TYR A 43 -14.03 9.33 18.17
CA TYR A 43 -13.79 10.23 19.29
C TYR A 43 -14.95 10.27 20.29
N LEU A 44 -16.18 10.48 19.81
CA LEU A 44 -17.36 10.53 20.67
C LEU A 44 -17.64 9.19 21.37
N CYS A 45 -17.41 8.07 20.68
CA CYS A 45 -17.43 6.76 21.32
C CYS A 45 -16.38 6.63 22.43
N ALA A 46 -15.19 7.20 22.24
CA ALA A 46 -14.15 7.20 23.26
C ALA A 46 -14.58 7.97 24.51
N VAL A 47 -15.22 9.13 24.35
CA VAL A 47 -15.77 9.92 25.46
C VAL A 47 -16.74 9.06 26.28
N GLN A 48 -17.73 8.45 25.61
CA GLN A 48 -18.72 7.60 26.28
C GLN A 48 -18.10 6.41 27.02
N GLU A 49 -17.11 5.76 26.41
CA GLU A 49 -16.48 4.58 26.99
C GLU A 49 -15.57 4.94 28.15
N TYR A 50 -14.95 6.12 28.12
CA TYR A 50 -14.11 6.63 29.20
C TYR A 50 -14.91 6.90 30.48
N TYR A 51 -16.12 7.42 30.35
CA TYR A 51 -17.03 7.64 31.48
C TYR A 51 -17.65 6.33 31.99
N LYS A 52 -17.98 5.38 31.11
CA LYS A 52 -18.60 4.10 31.49
C LYS A 52 -17.62 3.10 32.12
N ASN A 53 -16.37 3.07 31.66
CA ASN A 53 -15.40 2.07 32.07
C ASN A 53 -14.28 2.69 32.92
N GLN A 54 -14.40 2.56 34.24
CA GLN A 54 -13.39 3.05 35.19
C GLN A 54 -11.99 2.44 34.97
N LYS A 55 -11.91 1.23 34.39
CA LYS A 55 -10.63 0.60 34.00
C LYS A 55 -9.85 1.38 32.94
N LEU A 56 -10.54 2.16 32.09
CA LEU A 56 -9.92 2.99 31.05
C LEU A 56 -9.35 4.29 31.62
N GLN A 57 -9.83 4.74 32.78
CA GLN A 57 -9.33 5.94 33.47
C GLN A 57 -7.89 5.79 33.97
N LYS A 58 -7.34 4.56 34.00
CA LYS A 58 -5.92 4.34 34.24
C LYS A 58 -5.03 4.93 33.14
N TYR A 59 -5.59 5.15 31.95
CA TYR A 59 -4.90 5.73 30.80
C TYR A 59 -5.37 7.16 30.57
N LYS A 60 -4.50 7.98 29.97
CA LYS A 60 -4.89 9.32 29.52
C LYS A 60 -5.99 9.22 28.46
N PHE A 61 -6.98 10.09 28.54
CA PHE A 61 -8.10 10.12 27.59
C PHE A 61 -7.63 10.18 26.13
N ALA A 62 -6.61 10.99 25.84
CA ALA A 62 -6.02 11.09 24.50
C ALA A 62 -5.63 9.73 23.91
N THR A 63 -5.02 8.84 24.70
CA THR A 63 -4.64 7.49 24.23
C THR A 63 -5.85 6.63 23.89
N VAL A 64 -6.92 6.72 24.69
CA VAL A 64 -8.17 6.00 24.46
C VAL A 64 -8.87 6.55 23.21
N ALA A 65 -8.96 7.87 23.10
CA ALA A 65 -9.51 8.57 21.95
C ALA A 65 -8.77 8.20 20.66
N TRP A 66 -7.43 8.25 20.66
CA TRP A 66 -6.61 7.88 19.52
C TRP A 66 -6.89 6.45 19.04
N LYS A 67 -6.97 5.51 19.98
CA LYS A 67 -7.26 4.10 19.66
C LYS A 67 -8.64 3.93 19.04
N LYS A 68 -9.66 4.63 19.54
CA LYS A 68 -11.02 4.53 19.02
C LYS A 68 -11.17 5.22 17.66
N MET A 69 -10.52 6.38 17.47
CA MET A 69 -10.41 7.06 16.19
C MET A 69 -9.76 6.17 15.12
N LEU A 70 -8.66 5.47 15.47
CA LEU A 70 -8.04 4.47 14.59
C LEU A 70 -8.98 3.30 14.25
N CYS A 71 -9.73 2.80 15.22
CA CYS A 71 -10.71 1.74 14.97
C CYS A 71 -11.82 2.19 14.01
N ALA A 72 -12.37 3.39 14.21
CA ALA A 72 -13.41 3.94 13.33
C ALA A 72 -12.92 4.08 11.89
N LEU A 73 -11.69 4.57 11.71
CA LEU A 73 -11.09 4.69 10.39
C LEU A 73 -10.82 3.32 9.73
N LYS A 74 -10.38 2.32 10.50
CA LYS A 74 -10.23 0.94 10.00
C LYS A 74 -11.56 0.34 9.56
N ASP A 75 -12.62 0.57 10.33
CA ASP A 75 -13.95 0.09 10.00
C ASP A 75 -14.48 0.77 8.73
N TYR A 76 -14.23 2.07 8.55
CA TYR A 76 -14.53 2.80 7.32
C TYR A 76 -13.83 2.20 6.11
N TYR A 77 -12.52 1.96 6.18
CA TYR A 77 -11.80 1.34 5.07
C TYR A 77 -12.22 -0.10 4.79
N LYS A 78 -12.56 -0.86 5.83
CA LYS A 78 -13.14 -2.20 5.66
C LYS A 78 -14.51 -2.15 4.98
N TYR A 79 -15.30 -1.11 5.23
CA TYR A 79 -16.57 -0.90 4.53
C TYR A 79 -16.33 -0.51 3.07
N MET A 80 -15.50 0.50 2.81
CA MET A 80 -15.14 0.93 1.44
C MET A 80 -14.57 -0.22 0.60
N SER A 81 -13.65 -1.01 1.15
CA SER A 81 -13.07 -2.16 0.43
C SER A 81 -14.08 -3.25 0.07
N LYS A 82 -15.17 -3.40 0.84
CA LYS A 82 -16.25 -4.34 0.50
C LYS A 82 -17.16 -3.79 -0.57
N ASP A 83 -17.41 -2.47 -0.54
CA ASP A 83 -18.23 -1.77 -1.53
C ASP A 83 -17.54 -1.79 -2.91
N ILE A 84 -16.23 -1.48 -2.93
CA ILE A 84 -15.39 -1.51 -4.14
C ILE A 84 -15.30 -2.92 -4.75
N LEU A 85 -15.28 -3.99 -3.94
CA LEU A 85 -15.29 -5.38 -4.43
C LEU A 85 -16.67 -5.82 -4.97
N SER A 86 -17.75 -5.10 -4.61
CA SER A 86 -19.10 -5.35 -5.13
C SER A 86 -19.47 -4.49 -6.35
N GLN A 87 -18.69 -3.46 -6.66
CA GLN A 87 -18.86 -2.57 -7.81
C GLN A 87 -17.68 -2.74 -8.78
N GLU A 88 -17.74 -3.79 -9.61
CA GLU A 88 -16.84 -3.95 -10.75
C GLU A 88 -17.10 -2.82 -11.78
N ASP A 89 -16.10 -1.96 -12.00
CA ASP A 89 -15.52 -1.70 -13.34
C ASP A 89 -14.58 -0.48 -13.40
N THR A 90 -14.36 0.28 -12.31
CA THR A 90 -13.30 1.31 -12.30
C THR A 90 -12.76 1.54 -10.90
N ILE A 91 -11.61 0.95 -10.58
CA ILE A 91 -10.92 1.19 -9.32
C ILE A 91 -10.03 2.43 -9.49
N HIS A 92 -10.34 3.51 -8.76
CA HIS A 92 -9.54 4.73 -8.74
C HIS A 92 -8.24 4.48 -7.94
N ILE A 93 -7.11 4.98 -8.43
CA ILE A 93 -5.77 4.73 -7.84
C ILE A 93 -5.70 5.18 -6.37
N GLU A 94 -6.45 6.21 -6.00
CA GLU A 94 -6.57 6.75 -4.64
C GLU A 94 -7.15 5.73 -3.63
N ASP A 95 -8.07 4.87 -4.06
CA ASP A 95 -8.68 3.83 -3.22
C ASP A 95 -7.71 2.68 -2.92
N MET A 96 -6.74 2.46 -3.80
CA MET A 96 -5.68 1.47 -3.59
C MET A 96 -4.67 1.95 -2.54
N CYS A 97 -4.38 3.26 -2.49
CA CYS A 97 -3.54 3.86 -1.45
C CYS A 97 -4.16 3.73 -0.05
N ILE A 98 -5.47 3.92 0.06
CA ILE A 98 -6.24 3.81 1.31
C ILE A 98 -6.05 2.44 2.00
N ARG A 99 -5.99 1.35 1.23
CA ARG A 99 -5.78 -0.02 1.77
C ARG A 99 -4.40 -0.19 2.42
N HIS A 100 -3.43 0.66 2.06
CA HIS A 100 -2.03 0.55 2.46
C HIS A 100 -1.63 1.49 3.60
N ILE A 101 -2.41 2.53 3.93
CA ILE A 101 -2.08 3.54 4.97
C ILE A 101 -1.83 2.93 6.37
N TYR A 102 -2.33 1.71 6.64
CA TYR A 102 -2.21 1.06 7.95
C TYR A 102 -1.23 -0.11 8.05
N ILE A 103 -0.34 -0.28 7.06
CA ILE A 103 0.88 -1.07 7.28
C ILE A 103 1.91 -0.09 7.87
N PRO A 104 2.44 -0.32 9.09
CA PRO A 104 3.54 0.50 9.62
C PRO A 104 4.63 0.67 8.56
N LEU A 105 5.19 1.88 8.41
CA LEU A 105 6.22 2.20 7.41
C LEU A 105 7.37 1.16 7.41
N GLU A 106 7.66 0.56 8.56
CA GLU A 106 8.66 -0.49 8.77
C GLU A 106 8.29 -1.86 8.15
N LYS A 107 7.02 -2.09 7.80
CA LYS A 107 6.50 -3.28 7.10
C LYS A 107 6.13 -3.01 5.64
N MET A 108 6.26 -1.77 5.15
CA MET A 108 5.97 -1.39 3.76
C MET A 108 7.10 -1.71 2.76
N SER A 109 8.31 -1.96 3.23
CA SER A 109 9.50 -2.29 2.40
C SER A 109 9.45 -3.69 1.75
N GLY A 110 8.26 -4.23 1.49
CA GLY A 110 8.08 -5.51 0.83
C GLY A 110 7.41 -5.36 -0.53
N GLY A 111 6.18 -4.83 -0.55
CA GLY A 111 5.37 -4.78 -1.76
C GLY A 111 5.63 -3.56 -2.67
N CYS A 112 6.04 -2.42 -2.11
CA CYS A 112 6.41 -1.26 -2.91
C CYS A 112 7.79 -1.47 -3.57
N ASP A 113 8.69 -2.14 -2.85
CA ASP A 113 9.99 -2.57 -3.40
C ASP A 113 9.79 -3.59 -4.53
N GLU A 114 8.85 -4.54 -4.42
CA GLU A 114 8.60 -5.51 -5.49
C GLU A 114 8.05 -4.85 -6.77
N LEU A 115 7.10 -3.91 -6.66
CA LEU A 115 6.60 -3.13 -7.81
C LEU A 115 7.66 -2.18 -8.37
N MET A 116 8.49 -1.59 -7.51
CA MET A 116 9.60 -0.73 -7.94
C MET A 116 10.67 -1.53 -8.68
N VAL A 117 11.04 -2.71 -8.17
CA VAL A 117 11.95 -3.66 -8.84
C VAL A 117 11.38 -4.13 -10.18
N GLN A 118 10.07 -4.40 -10.26
CA GLN A 118 9.41 -4.71 -11.53
C GLN A 118 9.53 -3.55 -12.52
N MET A 119 9.24 -2.32 -12.09
CA MET A 119 9.37 -1.13 -12.92
C MET A 119 10.82 -0.90 -13.38
N GLU A 120 11.79 -1.02 -12.48
CA GLU A 120 13.23 -0.91 -12.80
C GLU A 120 13.65 -1.98 -13.82
N THR A 121 13.18 -3.22 -13.65
CA THR A 121 13.45 -4.32 -14.57
C THR A 121 12.89 -4.04 -15.96
N GLU A 122 11.65 -3.56 -16.06
CA GLU A 122 11.02 -3.18 -17.33
C GLU A 122 11.75 -2.01 -18.03
N LEU A 123 12.22 -1.03 -17.26
CA LEU A 123 13.01 0.08 -17.80
C LEU A 123 14.36 -0.40 -18.38
N ILE A 124 15.05 -1.29 -17.68
CA ILE A 124 16.29 -1.91 -18.17
C ILE A 124 16.02 -2.73 -19.43
N LEU A 125 14.96 -3.55 -19.44
CA LEU A 125 14.58 -4.35 -20.61
C LEU A 125 14.23 -3.47 -21.82
N HIS A 126 13.55 -2.36 -21.61
CA HIS A 126 13.27 -1.40 -22.67
C HIS A 126 14.54 -0.71 -23.20
N ALA A 127 15.48 -0.36 -22.33
CA ALA A 127 16.78 0.19 -22.74
C ALA A 127 17.61 -0.83 -23.55
N LEU A 128 17.62 -2.10 -23.11
CA LEU A 128 18.27 -3.19 -23.84
C LEU A 128 17.64 -3.45 -25.20
N ALA A 129 16.30 -3.39 -25.30
CA ALA A 129 15.57 -3.61 -26.56
C ALA A 129 15.95 -2.61 -27.67
N LYS A 130 16.48 -1.43 -27.32
CA LYS A 130 16.98 -0.44 -28.29
C LYS A 130 18.38 -0.77 -28.83
N ARG A 131 19.15 -1.60 -28.11
CA ARG A 131 20.57 -1.86 -28.38
C ARG A 131 20.85 -3.29 -28.83
N LEU A 132 19.98 -4.22 -28.46
CA LEU A 132 20.10 -5.64 -28.77
C LEU A 132 19.11 -6.06 -29.85
N PRO A 133 19.45 -7.05 -30.70
CA PRO A 133 18.52 -7.56 -31.67
C PRO A 133 17.36 -8.32 -30.99
N SER A 134 16.23 -8.42 -31.70
CA SER A 134 14.97 -8.92 -31.12
C SER A 134 15.03 -10.37 -30.68
N ARG A 135 15.98 -11.15 -31.20
CA ARG A 135 16.13 -12.58 -30.90
C ARG A 135 16.79 -12.79 -29.54
N GLU A 136 17.89 -12.09 -29.29
CA GLU A 136 18.63 -12.08 -28.03
C GLU A 136 17.75 -11.54 -26.92
N MET A 137 16.97 -10.49 -27.19
CA MET A 137 15.98 -9.97 -26.23
C MET A 137 14.89 -10.99 -25.87
N ARG A 138 14.42 -11.80 -26.82
CA ARG A 138 13.48 -12.89 -26.50
C ARG A 138 14.13 -13.93 -25.60
N ILE A 139 15.37 -14.33 -25.87
CA ILE A 139 16.12 -15.26 -25.03
C ILE A 139 16.33 -14.70 -23.61
N ILE A 140 16.66 -13.41 -23.48
CA ILE A 140 16.83 -12.72 -22.19
C ILE A 140 15.52 -12.68 -21.41
N ARG A 141 14.40 -12.31 -22.04
CA ARG A 141 13.08 -12.31 -21.38
C ARG A 141 12.67 -13.71 -20.94
N MET A 142 12.80 -14.70 -21.82
CA MET A 142 12.54 -16.10 -21.45
C MET A 142 13.40 -16.55 -20.27
N LYS A 143 14.64 -16.04 -20.16
CA LYS A 143 15.50 -16.34 -19.02
C LYS A 143 15.04 -15.68 -17.72
N LEU A 144 14.60 -14.43 -17.79
CA LEU A 144 14.04 -13.73 -16.63
C LEU A 144 12.72 -14.36 -16.15
N ASP A 145 11.90 -14.85 -17.09
CA ASP A 145 10.68 -15.60 -16.81
C ASP A 145 10.94 -17.02 -16.25
N GLY A 146 12.21 -17.41 -16.07
CA GLY A 146 12.60 -18.69 -15.49
C GLY A 146 12.64 -19.87 -16.48
N ALA A 147 12.54 -19.63 -17.78
CA ALA A 147 12.52 -20.71 -18.77
C ALA A 147 13.83 -21.51 -18.80
N GLY A 148 13.69 -22.83 -18.88
CA GLY A 148 14.82 -23.75 -19.00
C GLY A 148 15.55 -23.57 -20.35
N MET A 149 16.81 -24.02 -20.42
CA MET A 149 17.56 -24.08 -21.68
C MET A 149 16.80 -24.86 -22.76
N HIS A 150 16.07 -25.90 -22.35
CA HIS A 150 15.32 -26.75 -23.26
C HIS A 150 14.12 -26.04 -23.90
N ASP A 151 13.40 -25.23 -23.12
CA ASP A 151 12.24 -24.45 -23.58
C ASP A 151 12.67 -23.36 -24.55
N ILE A 152 13.78 -22.68 -24.24
CA ILE A 152 14.38 -21.66 -25.10
C ILE A 152 14.87 -22.29 -26.41
N ALA A 153 15.58 -23.41 -26.34
CA ALA A 153 16.04 -24.14 -27.52
C ALA A 153 14.89 -24.56 -28.44
N LYS A 154 13.78 -25.01 -27.85
CA LYS A 154 12.57 -25.40 -28.57
C LYS A 154 11.88 -24.19 -29.21
N ALA A 155 11.78 -23.06 -28.50
CA ALA A 155 11.12 -21.86 -28.98
C ALA A 155 11.92 -21.15 -30.09
N GLU A 156 13.23 -20.99 -29.90
CA GLU A 156 14.12 -20.25 -30.82
C GLU A 156 14.83 -21.16 -31.85
N ARG A 157 14.56 -22.47 -31.82
CA ARG A 157 15.09 -23.51 -32.70
C ARG A 157 16.62 -23.50 -32.79
N ILE A 158 17.28 -23.45 -31.63
CA ILE A 158 18.74 -23.38 -31.50
C ILE A 158 19.25 -24.35 -30.45
N THR A 159 20.54 -24.64 -30.52
CA THR A 159 21.24 -25.50 -29.59
C THR A 159 21.59 -24.77 -28.30
N PHE A 160 21.89 -25.52 -27.24
CA PHE A 160 22.30 -24.92 -25.96
C PHE A 160 23.61 -24.15 -26.07
N HIS A 161 24.50 -24.55 -26.99
CA HIS A 161 25.74 -23.84 -27.26
C HIS A 161 25.48 -22.46 -27.85
N GLU A 162 24.61 -22.38 -28.86
CA GLU A 162 24.22 -21.12 -29.49
C GLU A 162 23.50 -20.19 -28.52
N ILE A 163 22.63 -20.72 -27.63
CA ILE A 163 21.99 -19.89 -26.58
C ILE A 163 23.05 -19.27 -25.66
N LYS A 164 24.05 -20.05 -25.22
CA LYS A 164 25.12 -19.54 -24.36
C LYS A 164 25.98 -18.51 -25.07
N GLN A 165 26.28 -18.75 -26.35
CA GLN A 165 27.06 -17.82 -27.17
C GLN A 165 26.31 -16.49 -27.33
N LEU A 166 25.04 -16.52 -27.70
CA LEU A 166 24.22 -15.31 -27.85
C LEU A 166 24.12 -14.52 -26.54
N LEU A 167 23.92 -15.20 -25.41
CA LEU A 167 23.91 -14.53 -24.09
C LEU A 167 25.28 -13.90 -23.76
N ALA A 168 26.37 -14.58 -24.06
CA ALA A 168 27.72 -14.06 -23.84
C ALA A 168 27.99 -12.81 -24.69
N GLU A 169 27.56 -12.81 -25.95
CA GLU A 169 27.71 -11.66 -26.86
C GLU A 169 26.90 -10.44 -26.38
N THR A 170 25.79 -10.64 -25.67
CA THR A 170 25.02 -9.54 -25.10
C THR A 170 25.58 -8.96 -23.79
N TYR A 171 26.52 -9.64 -23.15
CA TYR A 171 26.99 -9.32 -21.79
C TYR A 171 27.49 -7.88 -21.65
N ASP A 172 28.36 -7.43 -22.55
CA ASP A 172 28.93 -6.08 -22.50
C ASP A 172 27.85 -5.00 -22.66
N THR A 173 26.84 -5.25 -23.50
CA THR A 173 25.73 -4.32 -23.70
C THR A 173 24.84 -4.24 -22.46
N VAL A 174 24.62 -5.37 -21.79
CA VAL A 174 23.87 -5.42 -20.53
C VAL A 174 24.60 -4.65 -19.44
N VAL A 175 25.91 -4.87 -19.29
CA VAL A 175 26.74 -4.15 -18.31
C VAL A 175 26.72 -2.64 -18.56
N GLN A 176 26.83 -2.20 -19.81
CA GLN A 176 26.75 -0.76 -20.14
C GLN A 176 25.39 -0.15 -19.78
N VAL A 177 24.28 -0.85 -20.04
CA VAL A 177 22.95 -0.34 -19.67
C VAL A 177 22.76 -0.27 -18.15
N LEU A 178 23.34 -1.20 -17.40
CA LEU A 178 23.25 -1.21 -15.93
C LEU A 178 24.13 -0.15 -15.26
N LEU A 179 25.26 0.22 -15.88
CA LEU A 179 26.21 1.18 -15.30
C LEU A 179 25.92 2.64 -15.70
N GLY A 180 25.06 2.87 -16.69
CA GLY A 180 24.71 4.22 -17.18
C GLY A 180 25.69 4.74 -18.21
#